data_AF-A0A0F9FDG8-F1
#
_entry.id   AF-A0A0F9FDG8-F1
#
_cell.length_a   1.000
_cell.length_b   1.000
_cell.length_c   1.000
_cell.angle_alpha   90.00
_cell.angle_beta   90.00
_cell.angle_gamma   90.00
#
_symmetry.space_group_name_H-M   'P 1'
#
loop_
_entity.id
_entity.type
_entity.pdbx_description
1 polymer ?
#
loop_
_entity_poly.entity_id
_entity_poly.type
_entity_poly.pdbx_seq_one_letter_code
_entity_poly.pdbx_strand_id
1 'polypeptide(L)'
;MKTPYDDDIAAMERKSSAVKSFHWEHSMASLKGKRQGWLDAHEKLLPLLRGMLEIARYYGGSDLEDKALEEHLAIIKQVEEVVKGEGTPGPTR
;
A
#
# COMPACT_ATOMS: atom_id res chain seq x y z
N MET A 1 -0.49 7.71 10.52
CA MET A 1 -1.48 7.01 9.68
C MET A 1 -1.74 5.64 10.27
N LYS A 2 -3.01 5.21 10.37
CA LYS A 2 -3.36 3.82 10.70
C LYS A 2 -3.19 2.97 9.44
N THR A 3 -2.55 1.82 9.54
CA THR A 3 -2.37 0.87 8.43
C THR A 3 -3.31 -0.33 8.56
N PRO A 4 -3.65 -1.03 7.46
CA PRO A 4 -4.46 -2.25 7.53
C PRO A 4 -3.83 -3.36 8.39
N TYR A 5 -2.52 -3.32 8.62
CA TYR A 5 -1.80 -4.32 9.41
C TYR A 5 -1.79 -4.01 10.92
N ASP A 6 -2.21 -2.81 11.34
CA ASP A 6 -2.13 -2.38 12.74
C ASP A 6 -3.01 -3.23 13.66
N ASP A 7 -4.21 -3.60 13.20
CA ASP A 7 -5.16 -4.38 13.99
C ASP A 7 -4.69 -5.84 14.17
N ASP A 8 -4.09 -6.43 13.14
CA ASP A 8 -3.51 -7.79 13.19
C ASP A 8 -2.26 -7.84 14.06
N ILE A 9 -1.40 -6.82 14.00
CA ILE A 9 -0.25 -6.68 14.89
C ILE A 9 -0.73 -6.57 16.35
N ALA A 10 -1.71 -5.71 16.62
CA ALA A 10 -2.28 -5.57 17.96
C ALA A 10 -2.97 -6.85 18.45
N ALA A 11 -3.64 -7.60 17.57
CA ALA A 11 -4.21 -8.91 17.89
C ALA A 11 -3.12 -9.95 18.23
N MET A 12 -2.00 -9.95 17.50
CA MET A 12 -0.87 -10.85 17.78
C MET A 12 -0.08 -10.48 19.04
N GLU A 13 0.07 -9.18 19.34
CA GLU A 13 0.77 -8.71 20.55
C GLU A 13 -0.01 -8.99 21.83
N ARG A 14 -1.35 -9.07 21.74
CA ARG A 14 -2.23 -9.47 22.86
C ARG A 14 -2.13 -10.97 23.22
N LYS A 15 -1.52 -11.81 22.38
CA LYS A 15 -1.32 -13.23 22.70
C LYS A 15 -0.22 -13.38 23.75
N SER A 16 -0.47 -14.19 24.79
CA SER A 16 0.45 -14.48 25.89
C SER A 16 1.85 -14.87 25.38
N SER A 17 2.89 -14.39 26.07
CA SER A 17 4.31 -14.69 25.79
C SER A 17 4.64 -16.18 25.82
N ALA A 18 3.84 -16.99 26.51
CA ALA A 18 3.98 -18.45 26.56
C ALA A 18 3.68 -19.14 25.21
N VAL A 19 3.11 -18.43 24.22
CA VAL A 19 2.68 -18.96 22.91
C VAL A 19 3.52 -18.38 21.75
N LYS A 20 4.59 -17.62 22.05
CA LYS A 20 5.47 -17.05 21.02
C LYS A 20 6.39 -18.13 20.45
N SER A 21 5.85 -18.92 19.54
CA SER A 21 6.60 -19.91 18.76
C SER A 21 7.36 -19.23 17.62
N PHE A 22 8.27 -19.97 16.97
CA PHE A 22 8.93 -19.54 15.74
C PHE A 22 7.95 -18.99 14.68
N HIS A 23 6.77 -19.62 14.54
CA HIS A 23 5.73 -19.16 13.62
C HIS A 23 5.14 -17.80 14.03
N TRP A 24 5.06 -17.51 15.32
CA TRP A 24 4.64 -16.19 15.81
C TRP A 24 5.68 -15.12 15.45
N GLU A 25 6.96 -15.39 15.69
CA GLU A 25 8.05 -14.45 15.39
C GLU A 25 8.11 -14.13 13.90
N HIS A 26 8.07 -15.16 13.05
CA HIS A 26 8.08 -15.00 11.60
C HIS A 26 6.85 -14.22 11.11
N SER A 27 5.65 -14.55 11.62
CA SER A 27 4.42 -13.86 11.23
C SER A 27 4.43 -12.39 11.69
N MET A 28 4.94 -12.11 12.89
CA MET A 28 5.08 -10.76 13.42
C MET A 28 6.08 -9.93 12.60
N ALA A 29 7.23 -10.50 12.28
CA ALA A 29 8.23 -9.84 11.43
C ALA A 29 7.67 -9.53 10.04
N SER A 30 6.93 -10.47 9.44
CA SER A 30 6.27 -10.28 8.15
C SER A 30 5.23 -9.15 8.20
N LEU A 31 4.36 -9.12 9.22
CA LEU A 31 3.35 -8.07 9.38
C LEU A 31 3.99 -6.69 9.59
N LYS A 32 5.02 -6.59 10.45
CA LYS A 32 5.75 -5.33 10.67
C LYS A 32 6.47 -4.86 9.40
N GLY A 33 7.05 -5.78 8.62
CA GLY A 33 7.63 -5.47 7.32
C GLY A 33 6.61 -4.93 6.32
N LYS A 34 5.44 -5.58 6.20
CA LYS A 34 4.34 -5.10 5.34
C LYS A 34 3.81 -3.73 5.77
N ARG A 35 3.67 -3.50 7.08
CA ARG A 35 3.31 -2.19 7.65
C ARG A 35 4.32 -1.12 7.26
N GLN A 36 5.61 -1.41 7.36
CA GLN A 36 6.65 -0.45 7.00
C GLN A 36 6.62 -0.15 5.49
N GLY A 37 6.50 -1.18 4.64
CA GLY A 37 6.36 -1.01 3.20
C GLY A 37 5.14 -0.15 2.81
N TRP A 38 4.03 -0.27 3.54
CA TRP A 38 2.85 0.59 3.36
C TRP A 38 3.13 2.06 3.67
N LEU A 39 3.81 2.33 4.79
CA LEU A 39 4.17 3.68 5.19
C LEU A 39 5.15 4.29 4.20
N ASP A 40 6.15 3.52 3.75
CA ASP A 40 7.10 3.97 2.74
C ASP A 40 6.41 4.26 1.40
N ALA A 41 5.45 3.43 0.98
CA ALA A 41 4.67 3.70 -0.21
C ALA A 41 3.86 4.99 -0.09
N HIS A 42 3.26 5.24 1.06
CA HIS A 42 2.46 6.44 1.28
C HIS A 42 3.29 7.72 1.40
N GLU A 43 4.40 7.68 2.12
CA GLU A 43 5.21 8.86 2.43
C GLU A 43 6.20 9.22 1.32
N LYS A 44 6.69 8.23 0.57
CA LYS A 44 7.77 8.44 -0.41
C LYS A 44 7.31 8.23 -1.84
N LEU A 45 6.67 7.09 -2.13
CA LEU A 45 6.34 6.71 -3.51
C LEU A 45 5.11 7.47 -4.05
N LEU A 46 4.05 7.61 -3.25
CA LEU A 46 2.83 8.29 -3.69
C LEU A 46 3.06 9.76 -4.08
N PRO A 47 3.80 10.58 -3.30
CA PRO A 47 4.12 11.95 -3.69
C PRO A 47 4.93 12.02 -4.99
N LEU A 48 5.89 11.10 -5.18
CA LEU A 48 6.68 11.04 -6.41
C LEU A 48 5.81 10.71 -7.63
N LEU A 49 4.94 9.70 -7.51
CA LEU A 49 4.02 9.32 -8.58
C LEU A 49 3.07 10.48 -8.93
N ARG A 50 2.53 11.18 -7.93
CA ARG A 50 1.68 12.37 -8.16
C ARG A 50 2.44 13.49 -8.86
N GLY A 51 3.68 13.77 -8.44
CA GLY A 51 4.52 14.80 -9.06
C GLY A 51 4.90 14.46 -10.50
N MET A 52 5.26 13.21 -10.78
CA MET A 52 5.51 12.74 -12.15
C MET A 52 4.27 12.91 -13.04
N LEU A 53 3.09 12.66 -12.48
CA LEU A 53 1.84 12.79 -13.20
C LEU A 53 1.47 14.25 -13.49
N GLU A 54 1.75 15.14 -12.55
CA GLU A 54 1.59 16.58 -12.73
C GLU A 54 2.54 17.11 -13.82
N ILE A 55 3.80 16.69 -13.82
CA ILE A 55 4.77 17.00 -14.88
C ILE A 55 4.26 16.48 -16.24
N ALA A 56 3.83 15.22 -16.29
CA ALA A 56 3.32 14.62 -17.53
C ALA A 56 2.06 15.35 -18.04
N ARG A 57 1.15 15.80 -17.16
CA ARG A 57 0.00 16.66 -17.54
C ARG A 57 0.42 18.03 -18.05
N TYR A 58 1.47 18.62 -17.48
CA TYR A 58 1.89 19.98 -17.80
C TYR A 58 2.71 20.05 -19.10
N TYR A 59 3.43 18.97 -19.44
CA TYR A 59 4.34 18.93 -20.59
C TYR A 59 3.91 17.96 -21.71
N GLY A 60 3.01 17.01 -21.46
CA GLY A 60 2.65 15.91 -22.36
C GLY A 60 1.55 16.20 -23.37
N GLY A 61 1.70 17.24 -24.19
CA GLY A 61 0.74 17.64 -25.22
C GLY A 61 0.76 16.78 -26.49
N SER A 62 0.71 15.44 -26.38
CA SER A 62 0.54 14.57 -27.54
C SER A 62 -0.30 13.32 -27.23
N ASP A 63 -1.21 12.94 -28.13
CA ASP A 63 -2.23 11.88 -27.97
C ASP A 63 -1.72 10.49 -27.49
N LEU A 64 -0.42 10.21 -27.64
CA LEU A 64 0.23 8.98 -27.14
C LEU A 64 0.67 9.10 -25.67
N GLU A 65 1.06 10.30 -25.23
CA GLU A 65 1.38 10.60 -23.84
C GLU A 65 0.10 10.62 -22.98
N ASP A 66 -1.04 11.03 -23.53
CA ASP A 66 -2.33 11.02 -22.83
C ASP A 66 -2.79 9.61 -22.43
N LYS A 67 -2.61 8.61 -23.30
CA LYS A 67 -2.94 7.20 -22.97
C LYS A 67 -1.98 6.60 -21.94
N ALA A 68 -0.69 6.90 -22.05
CA ALA A 68 0.28 6.49 -21.04
C ALA A 68 -0.02 7.17 -19.69
N LEU A 69 -0.45 8.44 -19.71
CA LEU A 69 -0.85 9.19 -18.54
C LEU A 69 -2.11 8.61 -17.88
N GLU A 70 -3.08 8.15 -18.65
CA GLU A 70 -4.27 7.43 -18.15
C GLU A 70 -3.90 6.12 -17.46
N GLU A 71 -2.98 5.32 -18.01
CA GLU A 71 -2.51 4.09 -17.37
C GLU A 71 -1.76 4.38 -16.05
N HIS A 72 -0.91 5.40 -16.02
CA HIS A 72 -0.26 5.83 -14.78
C HIS A 72 -1.27 6.35 -13.75
N LEU A 73 -2.31 7.07 -14.18
CA LEU A 73 -3.41 7.50 -13.33
C LEU A 73 -4.18 6.31 -12.74
N ALA A 74 -4.43 5.28 -13.53
CA ALA A 74 -5.10 4.07 -13.08
C ALA A 74 -4.29 3.32 -12.02
N ILE A 75 -2.97 3.21 -12.20
CA ILE A 75 -2.06 2.60 -11.21
C ILE A 75 -2.05 3.42 -9.92
N ILE A 76 -1.93 4.75 -10.00
CA ILE A 76 -1.98 5.61 -8.81
C ILE A 76 -3.31 5.46 -8.09
N LYS A 77 -4.43 5.42 -8.82
CA LYS A 77 -5.76 5.23 -8.24
C LYS A 77 -5.90 3.86 -7.57
N GLN A 78 -5.40 2.80 -8.18
CA GLN A 78 -5.34 1.47 -7.54
C GLN A 78 -4.49 1.49 -6.27
N VAL A 79 -3.33 2.14 -6.29
CA VAL A 79 -2.49 2.31 -5.09
C VAL A 79 -3.23 3.12 -4.02
N GLU A 80 -3.95 4.17 -4.40
CA GLU A 80 -4.78 4.95 -3.46
C GLU A 80 -5.95 4.15 -2.87
N GLU A 81 -6.63 3.33 -3.66
CA GLU A 81 -7.72 2.45 -3.21
C GLU A 81 -7.21 1.40 -2.23
N VAL A 82 -6.06 0.79 -2.54
CA VAL A 82 -5.34 -0.10 -1.63
C VAL A 82 -5.01 0.67 -0.34
N VAL A 83 -4.38 1.84 -0.44
CA VAL A 83 -3.99 2.70 0.70
C VAL A 83 -5.17 3.10 1.59
N LYS A 84 -6.35 3.36 1.00
CA LYS A 84 -7.57 3.75 1.73
C LYS A 84 -8.29 2.57 2.39
N GLY A 85 -7.90 1.32 2.09
CA GLY A 85 -8.51 0.11 2.64
C GLY A 85 -9.87 -0.25 2.02
N GLU A 86 -10.27 0.43 0.95
CA GLU A 86 -11.51 0.17 0.20
C GLU A 86 -11.18 -0.61 -1.07
N GLY A 87 -10.84 -1.90 -0.94
CA GLY A 87 -10.56 -2.69 -2.13
C GLY A 87 -9.82 -4.00 -1.89
N THR A 88 -10.47 -4.95 -1.22
CA THR A 88 -10.36 -6.36 -1.62
C THR A 88 -11.69 -7.07 -1.29
N PRO A 89 -12.46 -7.54 -2.29
CA PRO A 89 -13.31 -8.69 -2.06
C PRO A 89 -12.36 -9.85 -1.74
N GLY A 90 -12.48 -10.41 -0.55
CA GLY A 90 -11.81 -11.67 -0.21
C GLY A 90 -12.20 -12.77 -1.23
N PRO A 91 -11.35 -13.79 -1.42
CA PRO A 91 -11.60 -14.84 -2.40
C PRO A 91 -12.96 -15.49 -2.09
N THR A 92 -13.87 -15.45 -3.07
CA THR A 92 -15.14 -16.16 -3.05
C THR A 92 -14.86 -17.64 -2.83
N ARG A 93 -15.46 -18.22 -1.77
CA ARG A 93 -15.46 -19.66 -1.49
C ARG A 93 -16.18 -20.43 -2.57
#